data_AF-M5IS20-F1
#
_entry.id   AF-M5IS20-F1
#
_cell.length_a   1.000
_cell.length_b   1.000
_cell.length_c   1.000
_cell.angle_alpha   90.00
_cell.angle_beta   90.00
_cell.angle_gamma   90.00
#
_symmetry.space_group_name_H-M   'P 1'
#
loop_
_entity.id
_entity.type
_entity.pdbx_description
1 polymer ?
#
loop_
_entity_poly.entity_id
_entity_poly.type
_entity_poly.pdbx_seq_one_letter_code
_entity_poly.pdbx_strand_id
1 'polypeptide(L)'
;MKTYDIALFYELSRFFKDDLRLMAHAVAYKLNLAPKTIYKDFSFGRYKDEYLKALLDVSDNPKEAYLNLLMRFRDKSPIFDRDDFANAEAYSVFNREYKKK
;
A
#
# COMPACT_ATOMS: atom_id res chain seq x y z
N MET A 1 -19.72 -9.95 6.09
CA MET A 1 -18.75 -8.88 5.74
C MET A 1 -17.52 -9.12 6.61
N LYS A 2 -16.35 -9.41 6.04
CA LYS A 2 -15.12 -9.49 6.86
C LYS A 2 -14.85 -8.07 7.38
N THR A 3 -14.80 -7.91 8.70
CA THR A 3 -14.46 -6.63 9.33
C THR A 3 -12.95 -6.52 9.34
N TYR A 4 -12.39 -5.76 8.39
CA TYR A 4 -10.96 -5.47 8.38
C TYR A 4 -10.61 -4.48 9.50
N ASP A 5 -9.38 -4.55 10.02
CA ASP A 5 -8.89 -3.55 10.98
C ASP A 5 -8.50 -2.25 10.24
N ILE A 6 -9.52 -1.44 9.97
CA ILE A 6 -9.41 -0.17 9.27
C ILE A 6 -8.58 0.83 10.08
N ALA A 7 -8.68 0.80 11.42
CA ALA A 7 -7.95 1.71 12.28
C ALA A 7 -6.44 1.45 12.18
N LEU A 8 -6.03 0.19 12.27
CA LEU A 8 -4.64 -0.22 12.10
C LEU A 8 -4.12 0.12 10.70
N PHE A 9 -4.92 -0.11 9.65
CA PHE A 9 -4.53 0.28 8.29
C PHE A 9 -4.19 1.77 8.19
N TYR A 10 -5.06 2.63 8.72
CA TYR A 10 -4.86 4.08 8.71
C TYR A 10 -3.70 4.52 9.59
N GLU A 11 -3.39 3.82 10.67
CA GLU A 11 -2.20 4.11 11.47
C GLU A 11 -0.93 3.81 10.67
N LEU A 12 -0.83 2.59 10.11
CA LEU A 12 0.30 2.15 9.30
C LEU A 12 0.47 3.00 8.04
N SER A 13 -0.62 3.43 7.40
CA SER A 13 -0.54 4.26 6.19
C SER A 13 0.18 5.60 6.43
N ARG A 14 0.16 6.14 7.65
CA ARG A 14 0.88 7.39 7.99
C ARG A 14 2.38 7.25 7.80
N PHE A 15 2.95 6.09 8.16
CA PHE A 15 4.37 5.80 7.96
C PHE A 15 4.74 5.89 6.47
N PHE A 16 3.82 5.49 5.59
CA PHE A 16 3.98 5.53 4.13
C PHE A 16 3.43 6.81 3.49
N LYS A 17 3.16 7.86 4.27
CA LYS A 17 2.56 9.13 3.80
C LYS A 17 1.25 8.95 3.04
N ASP A 18 0.48 7.93 3.40
CA ASP A 18 -0.75 7.52 2.73
C ASP A 18 -0.58 7.15 1.25
N ASP A 19 0.65 6.85 0.80
CA ASP A 19 0.90 6.38 -0.56
C ASP A 19 0.58 4.89 -0.68
N LEU A 20 -0.64 4.60 -1.16
CA LEU A 20 -1.10 3.23 -1.39
C LEU A 20 -0.17 2.43 -2.32
N ARG A 21 0.57 3.08 -3.22
CA ARG A 21 1.53 2.40 -4.10
C ARG A 21 2.74 1.93 -3.31
N LEU A 22 3.27 2.80 -2.46
CA LEU A 22 4.39 2.48 -1.57
C LEU A 22 4.02 1.35 -0.61
N MET A 23 2.83 1.42 -0.03
CA MET A 23 2.28 0.37 0.83
C MET A 23 2.12 -0.95 0.07
N ALA A 24 1.55 -0.92 -1.13
CA ALA A 24 1.34 -2.13 -1.93
C ALA A 24 2.66 -2.81 -2.30
N HIS A 25 3.70 -2.04 -2.57
CA HIS A 25 5.04 -2.59 -2.79
C HIS A 25 5.68 -3.15 -1.53
N ALA A 26 5.51 -2.51 -0.37
CA ALA A 26 6.00 -3.01 0.90
C ALA A 26 5.41 -4.39 1.23
N VAL A 27 4.09 -4.53 1.06
CA VAL A 27 3.39 -5.81 1.23
C VAL A 27 3.82 -6.84 0.18
N ALA A 28 3.89 -6.43 -1.09
CA ALA A 28 4.30 -7.31 -2.19
C ALA A 28 5.69 -7.91 -1.95
N TYR A 29 6.62 -7.13 -1.40
CA TYR A 29 7.95 -7.60 -1.04
C TYR A 29 7.89 -8.68 0.04
N LYS A 30 7.20 -8.39 1.15
CA LYS A 30 7.14 -9.29 2.30
C LYS A 30 6.42 -10.60 2.00
N LEU A 31 5.38 -10.54 1.17
CA LEU A 31 4.53 -11.70 0.86
C LEU A 31 4.86 -12.36 -0.48
N ASN A 32 5.84 -11.84 -1.23
CA ASN A 32 6.18 -12.26 -2.60
C ASN A 32 4.96 -12.28 -3.54
N LEU A 33 4.16 -11.21 -3.52
CA LEU A 33 2.93 -11.06 -4.29
C LEU A 33 3.06 -9.97 -5.37
N ALA A 34 2.08 -9.93 -6.29
CA ALA A 34 1.96 -8.85 -7.26
C ALA A 34 1.44 -7.55 -6.59
N PRO A 35 2.19 -6.44 -6.65
CA PRO A 35 1.78 -5.17 -6.01
C PRO A 35 0.50 -4.59 -6.61
N LYS A 36 0.21 -4.83 -7.89
CA LYS A 36 -1.04 -4.40 -8.55
C LYS A 36 -2.28 -4.96 -7.86
N THR A 37 -2.25 -6.24 -7.46
CA THR A 37 -3.37 -6.89 -6.76
C THR A 37 -3.61 -6.25 -5.39
N ILE A 38 -2.52 -5.98 -4.65
CA ILE A 38 -2.59 -5.38 -3.32
C ILE A 38 -3.09 -3.92 -3.40
N TYR A 39 -2.59 -3.14 -4.36
CA TYR A 39 -3.04 -1.77 -4.60
C TYR A 39 -4.54 -1.71 -4.91
N LYS A 40 -5.03 -2.62 -5.76
CA LYS A 40 -6.47 -2.75 -6.04
C LYS A 40 -7.25 -3.07 -4.77
N ASP A 41 -6.79 -4.03 -3.97
CA ASP A 41 -7.43 -4.36 -2.71
C ASP A 41 -7.48 -3.16 -1.74
N PHE A 42 -6.38 -2.42 -1.57
CA PHE A 42 -6.34 -1.19 -0.77
C PHE A 42 -7.31 -0.12 -1.27
N SER A 43 -7.34 0.12 -2.58
CA SER A 43 -8.25 1.09 -3.19
C SER A 43 -9.72 0.74 -2.94
N PHE A 44 -10.05 -0.55 -2.86
CA PHE A 44 -11.41 -1.03 -2.54
C PHE A 44 -11.65 -1.31 -1.04
N GLY A 45 -10.79 -0.85 -0.14
CA GLY A 45 -10.97 -1.01 1.31
C GLY A 45 -10.78 -2.44 1.82
N ARG A 46 -10.12 -3.31 1.05
CA ARG A 46 -9.86 -4.71 1.38
C ARG A 46 -8.51 -4.87 2.10
N TYR A 47 -8.47 -4.51 3.37
CA TYR A 47 -7.25 -4.53 4.19
C TYR A 47 -7.05 -5.89 4.86
N LYS A 48 -6.67 -6.90 4.09
CA LYS A 48 -6.45 -8.27 4.61
C LYS A 48 -5.43 -8.27 5.75
N ASP A 49 -5.65 -9.13 6.75
CA ASP A 49 -4.79 -9.22 7.94
C ASP A 49 -3.32 -9.51 7.58
N GLU A 50 -3.10 -10.32 6.54
CA GLU A 50 -1.76 -10.60 6.01
C GLU A 50 -1.06 -9.34 5.46
N TYR A 51 -1.82 -8.40 4.88
CA TYR A 51 -1.29 -7.12 4.40
C TYR A 51 -0.95 -6.21 5.57
N LEU A 52 -1.81 -6.15 6.59
CA LEU A 52 -1.57 -5.36 7.80
C LEU A 52 -0.35 -5.85 8.57
N LYS A 53 -0.20 -7.18 8.74
CA LYS A 53 0.97 -7.78 9.36
C LYS A 53 2.25 -7.47 8.57
N ALA A 54 2.19 -7.55 7.25
CA ALA A 54 3.34 -7.19 6.41
C ALA A 54 3.74 -5.71 6.53
N LEU A 55 2.76 -4.81 6.60
CA LEU A 55 3.00 -3.38 6.80
C LEU A 55 3.56 -3.08 8.19
N LEU A 56 3.08 -3.78 9.23
CA LEU A 56 3.56 -3.66 10.60
C LEU A 56 5.04 -4.08 10.71
N ASP A 57 5.37 -5.28 10.19
CA ASP A 57 6.74 -5.78 10.13
C ASP A 57 7.69 -4.80 9.40
N VAL A 58 7.19 -4.12 8.36
CA VAL A 58 7.95 -3.12 7.61
C VAL A 58 8.12 -1.84 8.44
N SER A 59 7.09 -1.39 9.14
CA SER A 59 7.17 -0.19 9.99
C SER A 59 8.13 -0.36 11.16
N ASP A 60 8.27 -1.59 11.67
CA ASP A 60 9.22 -1.94 12.74
C ASP A 60 10.69 -1.96 12.25
N ASN A 61 10.94 -2.15 10.95
CA ASN A 61 12.28 -2.11 10.36
C ASN A 61 12.34 -1.20 9.10
N PRO A 62 12.28 0.12 9.29
CA PRO A 62 12.04 1.08 8.21
C PRO A 62 13.21 1.22 7.23
N LYS A 63 14.47 1.03 7.68
CA LYS A 63 15.67 1.21 6.85
C LYS A 63 15.77 0.14 5.77
N GLU A 64 15.56 -1.12 6.14
CA GLU A 64 15.67 -2.26 5.23
C GLU A 64 14.53 -2.25 4.21
N ALA A 65 13.32 -1.90 4.65
CA ALA A 65 12.17 -1.76 3.77
C ALA A 65 12.32 -0.63 2.74
N TYR A 66 12.80 0.55 3.15
CA TYR A 66 13.04 1.67 2.24
C TYR A 66 14.12 1.35 1.19
N LEU A 67 15.20 0.69 1.60
CA LEU A 67 16.29 0.30 0.69
C LEU A 67 15.79 -0.67 -0.40
N ASN A 68 15.00 -1.68 -0.01
CA ASN A 68 14.43 -2.67 -0.93
C ASN A 68 13.37 -2.08 -1.87
N LEU A 69 12.56 -1.13 -1.37
CA LEU A 69 11.62 -0.36 -2.19
C LEU A 69 12.35 0.47 -3.25
N LEU A 70 13.37 1.23 -2.85
CA LEU A 70 14.18 2.05 -3.75
C LEU A 70 14.87 1.22 -4.83
N MET A 71 15.34 0.01 -4.51
CA MET A 71 15.93 -0.91 -5.49
C MET A 71 14.92 -1.35 -6.57
N ARG A 72 13.65 -1.59 -6.23
CA ARG A 72 12.62 -1.96 -7.21
C ARG A 72 12.07 -0.79 -8.03
N PHE A 73 12.04 0.43 -7.49
CA PHE A 73 11.71 1.61 -8.30
C PHE A 73 12.82 1.95 -9.32
N ARG A 74 14.07 1.54 -9.03
CA ARG A 74 15.21 1.70 -9.93
C ARG A 74 15.16 0.74 -11.12
N ASP A 75 14.68 -0.49 -10.91
CA ASP A 75 14.33 -1.38 -12.01
C ASP A 75 13.04 -0.88 -12.66
N LYS A 76 13.14 -0.36 -13.88
CA LYS A 76 12.07 0.26 -14.68
C LYS A 76 10.96 -0.72 -15.09
N SER A 77 10.52 -1.60 -14.20
CA SER A 77 9.43 -2.52 -14.47
C SER A 77 8.14 -1.69 -14.56
N PRO A 78 7.40 -1.75 -15.68
CA PRO A 78 6.15 -1.03 -15.87
C PRO A 78 5.07 -1.76 -15.05
N ILE A 79 5.14 -1.65 -13.73
CA ILE A 79 4.28 -2.38 -12.81
C ILE A 79 2.87 -1.75 -12.77
N PHE A 80 2.74 -0.52 -13.25
CA PHE A 80 1.47 0.18 -13.35
C PHE A 80 1.42 1.06 -14.61
N ASP A 81 0.43 0.81 -15.47
CA ASP A 81 0.14 1.70 -16.59
C ASP A 81 -0.75 2.87 -16.11
N ARG A 82 -0.73 4.00 -16.82
CA ARG A 82 -1.49 5.22 -16.47
C ARG A 82 -2.99 4.93 -16.32
N ASP A 83 -3.51 4.04 -17.15
CA ASP A 83 -4.94 3.68 -17.20
C ASP A 83 -5.37 2.78 -16.04
N ASP A 84 -4.45 2.02 -15.44
CA ASP A 84 -4.72 1.23 -14.24
C ASP A 84 -4.98 2.13 -13.02
N PHE A 85 -4.30 3.28 -12.96
CA PHE A 85 -4.42 4.24 -11.86
C PHE A 85 -5.70 5.06 -11.94
N ALA A 86 -6.02 5.60 -13.12
CA ALA A 86 -7.21 6.42 -13.29
C ALA A 86 -8.49 5.69 -12.87
N ASN A 87 -8.56 4.39 -13.16
CA ASN A 87 -9.69 3.55 -12.77
C ASN A 87 -9.70 3.20 -11.27
N ALA A 88 -8.54 2.94 -10.65
CA ALA A 88 -8.49 2.60 -9.23
C ALA A 88 -8.76 3.83 -8.33
N GLU A 89 -8.24 5.00 -8.69
CA GLU A 89 -8.48 6.25 -7.95
C GLU A 89 -9.92 6.72 -8.08
N ALA A 90 -10.54 6.62 -9.26
CA ALA A 90 -11.93 7.02 -9.47
C ALA A 90 -12.94 6.25 -8.61
N TYR A 91 -12.60 5.04 -8.17
CA TYR A 91 -13.44 4.19 -7.32
C TYR A 91 -12.79 3.89 -5.96
N SER A 92 -11.73 4.62 -5.59
CA SER A 92 -11.04 4.40 -4.33
C SER A 92 -11.93 4.84 -3.16
N VAL A 93 -12.12 3.94 -2.19
CA VAL A 93 -12.80 4.25 -0.92
C VAL A 93 -11.83 4.67 0.17
N PHE A 94 -10.53 4.71 -0.13
CA PHE A 94 -9.52 5.27 0.76
C PHE A 94 -9.70 6.78 0.80
N ASN A 95 -10.30 7.28 1.88
CA ASN A 95 -10.65 8.69 2.00
C ASN A 95 -9.96 9.27 3.24
N ARG A 96 -8.85 9.97 3.02
CA ARG A 96 -8.15 10.72 4.06
C ARG A 96 -8.02 12.18 3.65
N GLU A 97 -9.04 12.96 3.98
CA GLU A 97 -8.93 14.41 3.94
C GLU A 97 -7.97 14.86 5.05
N TYR A 98 -6.73 15.18 4.69
CA TYR A 98 -5.95 16.08 5.53
C TYR A 98 -6.71 17.38 5.58
N LYS A 99 -7.25 17.76 6.74
CA LYS A 99 -7.56 19.17 7.00
C LYS A 99 -6.25 19.92 6.73
N LYS A 100 -6.13 20.53 5.56
CA LYS A 100 -5.07 21.49 5.23
C LYS A 100 -5.15 22.54 6.33
N LYS A 101 -4.18 22.52 7.24
CA LYS A 101 -3.88 23.65 8.10
C LYS A 101 -2.97 24.58 7.34
#